data_AF-A0A4W5QBK9-F1
#
_entry.id   AF-A0A4W5QBK9-F1
#
_cell.length_a   1.000
_cell.length_b   1.000
_cell.length_c   1.000
_cell.angle_alpha   90.00
_cell.angle_beta   90.00
_cell.angle_gamma   90.00
#
_symmetry.space_group_name_H-M   'P 1'
#
loop_
_entity.id
_entity.type
_entity.pdbx_description
1 polymer ?
#
loop_
_entity_poly.entity_id
_entity_poly.type
_entity_poly.pdbx_seq_one_letter_code
_entity_poly.pdbx_strand_id
1 'polypeptide(L)'
;MVLSALQAGNKGTQACITAASAVSGIIADLDTTIMFASAGTLNAENDESFADHRENILKTAKALVEDTKMLVSGAASGQDKLAQAAQSSAKTITQLTDVVKLGAASIGSDDPETQVVLINAVKDVAKALAELIGATKCAAGKAADDPSMYQLKSAAKVMVTNVTSLLKTVKAVEDEATRGTRALEATIECIKQELTVFQSKDVPEKSTTPEEFIRMTKGITTATAKAVAAGNSARQEDVISTANLSRKAIFDMLTTCKQAAYHQEVNKDVRSRALLYGTECTTGYIDLLEHVLLVLQGPTAEQKQQLVFLSKRVAGAVTELIQTAEAMKGTEWVDPEDPTVIAETELLGAAASIEAAAKKLEQLKPRAKPKQADETLDFEEQILEAAKSIAAATSALVKSASAAQRELVAQGKVGSIPANAVDDGQWSQGLISAARMVAAATSNLCEAANASVQGQASEEKLISSAKQVAASTAQLLVACKVKADQDSEAMRRLQAAGNSVKRASDNLVRAAQKAVFHKADDDNVVVKTKFVGGIAQIIAAQEEMLRKERELEEARKKLAQIRQQQYKFLPSELREDEN
;
A
#
# COMPACT_ATOMS: atom_id res chain seq x y z
N MET A 1 -81.68 -0.47 -15.25
CA MET A 1 -81.68 1.01 -15.15
C MET A 1 -81.25 1.51 -13.77
N VAL A 2 -81.87 1.07 -12.65
CA VAL A 2 -81.53 1.57 -11.30
C VAL A 2 -80.08 1.26 -10.86
N LEU A 3 -79.58 0.05 -11.14
CA LEU A 3 -78.20 -0.35 -10.83
C LEU A 3 -77.14 0.44 -11.61
N SER A 4 -77.42 0.72 -12.89
CA SER A 4 -76.55 1.55 -13.75
C SER A 4 -76.55 3.02 -13.33
N ALA A 5 -77.67 3.54 -12.82
CA ALA A 5 -77.76 4.89 -12.26
C ALA A 5 -77.03 5.03 -10.91
N LEU A 6 -77.08 4.00 -10.06
CA LEU A 6 -76.29 3.93 -8.82
C LEU A 6 -74.78 3.83 -9.10
N GLN A 7 -74.39 3.04 -10.12
CA GLN A 7 -73.00 2.96 -10.59
C GLN A 7 -72.51 4.28 -11.20
N ALA A 8 -73.36 5.04 -11.89
CA ALA A 8 -73.03 6.37 -12.38
C ALA A 8 -72.89 7.39 -11.23
N GLY A 9 -73.75 7.30 -10.21
CA GLY A 9 -73.75 8.18 -9.04
C GLY A 9 -72.59 7.97 -8.06
N ASN A 10 -71.91 6.82 -8.09
CA ASN A 10 -70.79 6.50 -7.19
C ASN A 10 -69.44 6.26 -7.91
N LYS A 11 -69.38 6.47 -9.23
CA LYS A 11 -68.22 6.18 -10.09
C LYS A 11 -66.91 6.77 -9.57
N GLY A 12 -66.93 8.03 -9.10
CA GLY A 12 -65.76 8.72 -8.54
C GLY A 12 -65.28 8.08 -7.24
N THR A 13 -66.20 7.84 -6.30
CA THR A 13 -65.86 7.17 -5.04
C THR A 13 -65.36 5.74 -5.21
N GLN A 14 -65.87 5.00 -6.20
CA GLN A 14 -65.33 3.67 -6.55
C GLN A 14 -63.92 3.76 -7.12
N ALA A 15 -63.64 4.73 -8.00
CA ALA A 15 -62.28 4.96 -8.48
C ALA A 15 -61.31 5.30 -7.34
N CYS A 16 -61.74 6.06 -6.33
CA CYS A 16 -60.93 6.31 -5.13
C CYS A 16 -60.63 5.02 -4.34
N ILE A 17 -61.58 4.09 -4.22
CA ILE A 17 -61.34 2.80 -3.54
C ILE A 17 -60.29 1.98 -4.29
N THR A 18 -60.45 1.86 -5.61
CA THR A 18 -59.48 1.16 -6.46
C THR A 18 -58.10 1.81 -6.39
N ALA A 19 -58.03 3.14 -6.46
CA ALA A 19 -56.78 3.89 -6.33
C ALA A 19 -56.12 3.68 -4.97
N ALA A 20 -56.87 3.74 -3.85
CA ALA A 20 -56.33 3.48 -2.52
C ALA A 20 -55.79 2.05 -2.36
N SER A 21 -56.46 1.06 -2.94
CA SER A 21 -55.96 -0.33 -2.97
C SER A 21 -54.67 -0.45 -3.77
N ALA A 22 -54.57 0.23 -4.92
CA ALA A 22 -53.35 0.24 -5.72
C ALA A 22 -52.19 0.89 -4.95
N VAL A 23 -52.42 2.04 -4.31
CA VAL A 23 -51.42 2.71 -3.47
C VAL A 23 -50.96 1.85 -2.29
N SER A 24 -51.87 1.10 -1.67
CA SER A 24 -51.53 0.16 -0.61
C SER A 24 -50.59 -0.95 -1.10
N GLY A 25 -50.82 -1.46 -2.32
CA GLY A 25 -49.90 -2.40 -2.97
C GLY A 25 -48.52 -1.80 -3.25
N ILE A 26 -48.47 -0.54 -3.70
CA ILE A 26 -47.22 0.21 -3.91
C ILE A 26 -46.44 0.36 -2.59
N ILE A 27 -47.11 0.66 -1.48
CA ILE A 27 -46.45 0.77 -0.17
C ILE A 27 -45.81 -0.56 0.24
N ALA A 28 -46.49 -1.68 0.01
CA ALA A 28 -45.94 -3.01 0.30
C ALA A 28 -44.75 -3.38 -0.61
N ASP A 29 -44.79 -2.98 -1.89
CA ASP A 29 -43.67 -3.10 -2.82
C ASP A 29 -42.46 -2.26 -2.37
N LEU A 30 -42.69 -1.04 -1.90
CA LEU A 30 -41.67 -0.18 -1.34
C LEU A 30 -41.06 -0.75 -0.04
N ASP A 31 -41.87 -1.34 0.84
CA ASP A 31 -41.37 -2.05 2.03
C ASP A 31 -40.40 -3.18 1.65
N THR A 32 -40.76 -3.95 0.63
CA THR A 32 -39.90 -5.01 0.09
C THR A 32 -38.61 -4.42 -0.49
N THR A 33 -38.70 -3.32 -1.24
CA THR A 33 -37.52 -2.65 -1.80
C THR A 33 -36.60 -2.09 -0.72
N ILE A 34 -37.15 -1.53 0.37
CA ILE A 34 -36.39 -1.07 1.54
C ILE A 34 -35.64 -2.23 2.19
N MET A 35 -36.25 -3.42 2.28
CA MET A 35 -35.56 -4.61 2.78
C MET A 35 -34.38 -5.00 1.89
N PHE A 36 -34.55 -4.98 0.56
CA PHE A 36 -33.44 -5.26 -0.37
C PHE A 36 -32.29 -4.25 -0.24
N ALA A 37 -32.61 -2.95 -0.15
CA ALA A 37 -31.62 -1.89 0.05
C ALA A 37 -30.89 -2.05 1.39
N SER A 38 -31.64 -2.26 2.48
CA SER A 38 -31.07 -2.44 3.83
C SER A 38 -30.18 -3.69 3.93
N ALA A 39 -30.47 -4.71 3.12
CA ALA A 39 -29.65 -5.93 3.01
C ALA A 39 -28.44 -5.77 2.07
N GLY A 40 -28.25 -4.62 1.42
CA GLY A 40 -27.17 -4.41 0.44
C GLY A 40 -27.34 -5.22 -0.85
N THR A 41 -28.58 -5.57 -1.19
CA THR A 41 -28.90 -6.44 -2.35
C THR A 41 -29.63 -5.71 -3.47
N LEU A 42 -29.97 -4.43 -3.27
CA LEU A 42 -30.55 -3.58 -4.31
C LEU A 42 -29.46 -3.05 -5.24
N ASN A 43 -29.37 -3.62 -6.44
CA ASN A 43 -28.38 -3.28 -7.45
C ASN A 43 -29.06 -2.75 -8.72
N ALA A 44 -28.37 -1.89 -9.45
CA ALA A 44 -28.82 -1.43 -10.76
C ALA A 44 -28.90 -2.59 -11.76
N GLU A 45 -29.96 -2.61 -12.57
CA GLU A 45 -30.10 -3.58 -13.66
C GLU A 45 -29.32 -3.14 -14.92
N ASN A 46 -29.01 -1.84 -15.03
CA ASN A 46 -28.33 -1.20 -16.16
C ASN A 46 -27.22 -0.25 -15.65
N ASP A 47 -26.33 0.19 -16.54
CA ASP A 47 -25.26 1.18 -16.26
C ASP A 47 -25.78 2.64 -16.13
N GLU A 48 -27.06 2.83 -15.84
CA GLU A 48 -27.66 4.15 -15.66
C GLU A 48 -27.25 4.76 -14.32
N SER A 49 -26.98 6.06 -14.32
CA SER A 49 -26.61 6.83 -13.13
C SER A 49 -27.84 7.44 -12.44
N PHE A 50 -27.68 7.85 -11.19
CA PHE A 50 -28.74 8.58 -10.49
C PHE A 50 -29.17 9.87 -11.24
N ALA A 51 -28.23 10.51 -11.95
CA ALA A 51 -28.50 11.72 -12.71
C ALA A 51 -29.51 11.48 -13.85
N ASP A 52 -29.48 10.30 -14.47
CA ASP A 52 -30.38 9.90 -15.56
C ASP A 52 -31.83 9.73 -15.06
N HIS A 53 -32.00 9.21 -13.85
CA HIS A 53 -33.31 9.03 -13.25
C HIS A 53 -33.87 10.31 -12.61
N ARG A 54 -32.99 11.22 -12.16
CA ARG A 54 -33.36 12.44 -11.44
C ARG A 54 -34.41 13.27 -12.18
N GLU A 55 -34.21 13.54 -13.47
CA GLU A 55 -35.14 14.37 -14.24
C GLU A 55 -36.54 13.76 -14.29
N ASN A 56 -36.61 12.44 -14.44
CA ASN A 56 -37.88 11.69 -14.44
C ASN A 56 -38.56 11.73 -13.06
N ILE A 57 -37.81 11.63 -11.96
CA ILE A 57 -38.34 11.79 -10.60
C ILE A 57 -38.93 13.20 -10.43
N LEU A 58 -38.20 14.24 -10.81
CA LEU A 58 -38.65 15.64 -10.69
C LEU A 58 -39.91 15.91 -11.53
N LYS A 59 -39.94 15.41 -12.77
CA LYS A 59 -41.08 15.57 -13.68
C LYS A 59 -42.33 14.88 -13.13
N THR A 60 -42.19 13.66 -12.63
CA THR A 60 -43.31 12.87 -12.12
C THR A 60 -43.82 13.40 -10.78
N ALA A 61 -42.91 13.85 -9.90
CA ALA A 61 -43.29 14.51 -8.65
C ALA A 61 -44.09 15.80 -8.89
N LYS A 62 -43.72 16.61 -9.90
CA LYS A 62 -44.49 17.80 -10.30
C LYS A 62 -45.88 17.44 -10.82
N ALA A 63 -46.00 16.38 -11.64
CA ALA A 63 -47.30 15.89 -12.10
C ALA A 63 -48.20 15.49 -10.92
N LEU A 64 -47.64 14.88 -9.88
CA LEU A 64 -48.39 14.48 -8.68
C LEU A 64 -48.91 15.66 -7.86
N VAL A 65 -48.23 16.81 -7.89
CA VAL A 65 -48.75 18.07 -7.30
C VAL A 65 -49.98 18.56 -8.07
N GLU A 66 -50.00 18.45 -9.40
CA GLU A 66 -51.17 18.80 -10.20
C GLU A 66 -52.32 17.81 -9.96
N ASP A 67 -52.03 16.51 -9.87
CA ASP A 67 -53.01 15.48 -9.49
C ASP A 67 -53.65 15.77 -8.12
N THR A 68 -52.85 16.24 -7.15
CA THR A 68 -53.34 16.66 -5.82
C THR A 68 -54.38 17.78 -5.94
N LYS A 69 -54.16 18.77 -6.81
CA LYS A 69 -55.13 19.86 -7.06
C LYS A 69 -56.39 19.33 -7.76
N MET A 70 -56.23 18.39 -8.68
CA MET A 70 -57.34 17.74 -9.39
C MET A 70 -58.21 16.89 -8.46
N LEU A 71 -57.62 16.21 -7.47
CA LEU A 71 -58.38 15.47 -6.45
C LEU A 71 -59.23 16.42 -5.59
N VAL A 72 -58.63 17.52 -5.09
CA VAL A 72 -59.34 18.50 -4.25
C VAL A 72 -60.49 19.16 -5.00
N SER A 73 -60.26 19.58 -6.25
CA SER A 73 -61.31 20.19 -7.08
C SER A 73 -62.35 19.16 -7.55
N GLY A 74 -61.93 17.92 -7.82
CA GLY A 74 -62.79 16.80 -8.20
C GLY A 74 -63.84 16.45 -7.15
N ALA A 75 -63.48 16.52 -5.87
CA ALA A 75 -64.42 16.30 -4.75
C ALA A 75 -65.66 17.23 -4.81
N ALA A 76 -65.48 18.47 -5.29
CA ALA A 76 -66.54 19.47 -5.42
C ALA A 76 -67.20 19.52 -6.81
N SER A 77 -66.54 19.00 -7.85
CA SER A 77 -66.92 19.23 -9.26
C SER A 77 -67.73 18.09 -9.92
N GLY A 78 -67.83 16.92 -9.29
CA GLY A 78 -68.64 15.79 -9.77
C GLY A 78 -67.86 14.48 -9.97
N GLN A 79 -68.61 13.37 -10.02
CA GLN A 79 -68.06 12.00 -9.94
C GLN A 79 -67.13 11.61 -11.10
N ASP A 80 -67.37 12.08 -12.33
CA ASP A 80 -66.49 11.76 -13.47
C ASP A 80 -65.11 12.41 -13.35
N LYS A 81 -65.06 13.70 -12.96
CA LYS A 81 -63.79 14.41 -12.72
C LYS A 81 -63.03 13.80 -11.55
N LEU A 82 -63.75 13.43 -10.49
CA LEU A 82 -63.15 12.72 -9.36
C LEU A 82 -62.57 11.36 -9.77
N ALA A 83 -63.30 10.58 -10.59
CA ALA A 83 -62.83 9.30 -11.08
C ALA A 83 -61.53 9.43 -11.88
N GLN A 84 -61.49 10.40 -12.80
CA GLN A 84 -60.30 10.70 -13.60
C GLN A 84 -59.12 11.15 -12.73
N ALA A 85 -59.35 12.03 -11.76
CA ALA A 85 -58.31 12.50 -10.85
C ALA A 85 -57.72 11.36 -10.00
N ALA A 86 -58.57 10.46 -9.47
CA ALA A 86 -58.12 9.30 -8.69
C ALA A 86 -57.29 8.32 -9.53
N GLN A 87 -57.73 8.04 -10.76
CA GLN A 87 -56.99 7.16 -11.68
C GLN A 87 -55.66 7.77 -12.12
N SER A 88 -55.65 9.08 -12.44
CA SER A 88 -54.43 9.83 -12.78
C SER A 88 -53.43 9.77 -11.63
N SER A 89 -53.88 10.09 -10.41
CA SER A 89 -53.04 10.08 -9.20
C SER A 89 -52.41 8.71 -8.94
N ALA A 90 -53.21 7.63 -9.07
CA ALA A 90 -52.72 6.27 -8.90
C ALA A 90 -51.67 5.90 -9.95
N LYS A 91 -51.86 6.30 -11.21
CA LYS A 91 -50.89 6.07 -12.28
C LYS A 91 -49.60 6.85 -12.04
N THR A 92 -49.70 8.11 -11.64
CA THR A 92 -48.55 8.99 -11.40
C THR A 92 -47.70 8.51 -10.22
N ILE A 93 -48.30 8.04 -9.12
CA ILE A 93 -47.53 7.49 -7.98
C ILE A 93 -46.88 6.15 -8.33
N THR A 94 -47.50 5.30 -9.15
CA THR A 94 -46.84 4.09 -9.67
C THR A 94 -45.60 4.47 -10.46
N GLN A 95 -45.74 5.38 -11.43
CA GLN A 95 -44.61 5.84 -12.23
C GLN A 95 -43.53 6.48 -11.37
N LEU A 96 -43.89 7.31 -10.37
CA LEU A 96 -42.95 7.95 -9.46
C LEU A 96 -42.18 6.91 -8.63
N THR A 97 -42.89 5.89 -8.15
CA THR A 97 -42.29 4.80 -7.39
C THR A 97 -41.30 4.03 -8.24
N ASP A 98 -41.65 3.67 -9.47
CA ASP A 98 -40.77 2.92 -10.37
C ASP A 98 -39.49 3.71 -10.69
N VAL A 99 -39.59 5.00 -11.04
CA VAL A 99 -38.39 5.82 -11.33
C VAL A 99 -37.56 6.08 -10.07
N VAL A 100 -38.16 6.15 -8.88
CA VAL A 100 -37.41 6.27 -7.62
C VAL A 100 -36.70 4.96 -7.27
N LYS A 101 -37.31 3.80 -7.52
CA LYS A 101 -36.65 2.49 -7.34
C LYS A 101 -35.44 2.34 -8.26
N LEU A 102 -35.57 2.71 -9.53
CA LEU A 102 -34.44 2.74 -10.47
C LEU A 102 -33.35 3.73 -10.02
N GLY A 103 -33.75 4.93 -9.59
CA GLY A 103 -32.85 5.91 -8.99
C GLY A 103 -32.12 5.36 -7.75
N ALA A 104 -32.80 4.67 -6.84
CA ALA A 104 -32.16 4.05 -5.68
C ALA A 104 -31.19 2.94 -6.10
N ALA A 105 -31.59 2.06 -7.04
CA ALA A 105 -30.75 0.99 -7.53
C ALA A 105 -29.44 1.50 -8.18
N SER A 106 -29.49 2.60 -8.93
CA SER A 106 -28.32 3.25 -9.57
C SER A 106 -27.33 3.90 -8.59
N ILE A 107 -27.69 4.12 -7.32
CA ILE A 107 -26.73 4.55 -6.28
C ILE A 107 -25.73 3.43 -5.96
N GLY A 108 -26.14 2.17 -6.15
CA GLY A 108 -25.33 0.99 -5.85
C GLY A 108 -25.46 0.50 -4.40
N SER A 109 -25.23 -0.79 -4.22
CA SER A 109 -25.31 -1.48 -2.92
C SER A 109 -24.21 -1.09 -1.93
N ASP A 110 -23.21 -0.31 -2.39
CA ASP A 110 -22.14 0.25 -1.57
C ASP A 110 -22.64 1.39 -0.65
N ASP A 111 -23.78 2.01 -0.96
CA ASP A 111 -24.39 3.07 -0.15
C ASP A 111 -25.88 2.77 0.14
N PRO A 112 -26.17 1.73 0.94
CA PRO A 112 -27.53 1.31 1.25
C PRO A 112 -28.30 2.36 2.07
N GLU A 113 -27.60 3.22 2.81
CA GLU A 113 -28.20 4.26 3.63
C GLU A 113 -28.89 5.32 2.74
N THR A 114 -28.19 5.81 1.71
CA THR A 114 -28.75 6.77 0.76
C THR A 114 -29.89 6.15 -0.06
N GLN A 115 -29.77 4.87 -0.47
CA GLN A 115 -30.86 4.13 -1.10
C GLN A 115 -32.11 4.12 -0.23
N VAL A 116 -31.98 3.72 1.04
CA VAL A 116 -33.10 3.62 1.98
C VAL A 116 -33.74 4.98 2.25
N VAL A 117 -32.95 6.05 2.37
CA VAL A 117 -33.47 7.42 2.56
C VAL A 117 -34.33 7.86 1.37
N LEU A 118 -33.87 7.59 0.14
CA LEU A 118 -34.60 7.94 -1.07
C LEU A 118 -35.91 7.15 -1.20
N ILE A 119 -35.88 5.84 -0.94
CA ILE A 119 -37.07 4.96 -1.02
C ILE A 119 -38.10 5.32 0.07
N ASN A 120 -37.66 5.65 1.28
CA ASN A 120 -38.57 6.11 2.34
C ASN A 120 -39.25 7.43 1.97
N ALA A 121 -38.55 8.35 1.30
CA ALA A 121 -39.14 9.61 0.88
C ALA A 121 -40.33 9.41 -0.09
N VAL A 122 -40.24 8.50 -1.07
CA VAL A 122 -41.39 8.19 -1.96
C VAL A 122 -42.47 7.37 -1.25
N LYS A 123 -42.10 6.52 -0.27
CA LYS A 123 -43.07 5.80 0.58
C LYS A 123 -43.94 6.76 1.40
N ASP A 124 -43.36 7.81 1.95
CA ASP A 124 -44.12 8.82 2.70
C ASP A 124 -45.04 9.65 1.78
N VAL A 125 -44.62 9.90 0.54
CA VAL A 125 -45.49 10.45 -0.51
C VAL A 125 -46.66 9.50 -0.83
N ALA A 126 -46.41 8.19 -0.95
CA ALA A 126 -47.46 7.21 -1.20
C ALA A 126 -48.47 7.11 -0.04
N LYS A 127 -48.01 7.13 1.22
CA LYS A 127 -48.88 7.17 2.41
C LYS A 127 -49.74 8.44 2.42
N ALA A 128 -49.14 9.60 2.18
CA ALA A 128 -49.86 10.87 2.14
C ALA A 128 -50.90 10.89 1.01
N LEU A 129 -50.62 10.25 -0.12
CA LEU A 129 -51.58 10.10 -1.22
C LEU A 129 -52.75 9.18 -0.84
N ALA A 130 -52.49 8.07 -0.15
CA ALA A 130 -53.55 7.17 0.32
C ALA A 130 -54.52 7.90 1.28
N GLU A 131 -53.96 8.69 2.21
CA GLU A 131 -54.75 9.54 3.10
C GLU A 131 -55.55 10.60 2.34
N LEU A 132 -54.92 11.26 1.36
CA LEU A 132 -55.58 12.24 0.49
C LEU A 132 -56.75 11.62 -0.28
N ILE A 133 -56.55 10.45 -0.91
CA ILE A 133 -57.62 9.75 -1.63
C ILE A 133 -58.75 9.35 -0.66
N GLY A 134 -58.41 8.89 0.55
CA GLY A 134 -59.38 8.59 1.60
C GLY A 134 -60.21 9.81 2.00
N ALA A 135 -59.56 10.94 2.26
CA ALA A 135 -60.23 12.22 2.56
C ALA A 135 -61.09 12.71 1.38
N THR A 136 -60.59 12.57 0.15
CA THR A 136 -61.32 12.94 -1.07
C THR A 136 -62.61 12.12 -1.23
N LYS A 137 -62.54 10.81 -0.98
CA LYS A 137 -63.71 9.92 -0.97
C LYS A 137 -64.74 10.37 0.06
N CYS A 138 -64.31 10.72 1.28
CA CYS A 138 -65.20 11.16 2.36
C CYS A 138 -65.83 12.53 2.09
N ALA A 139 -65.17 13.38 1.30
CA ALA A 139 -65.62 14.74 0.95
C ALA A 139 -66.44 14.81 -0.35
N ALA A 140 -66.40 13.77 -1.18
CA ALA A 140 -67.01 13.76 -2.51
C ALA A 140 -68.52 14.07 -2.47
N GLY A 141 -68.94 15.12 -3.18
CA GLY A 141 -70.35 15.51 -3.30
C GLY A 141 -70.92 16.23 -2.08
N LYS A 142 -70.10 16.59 -1.09
CA LYS A 142 -70.51 17.37 0.08
C LYS A 142 -70.35 18.88 -0.14
N ALA A 143 -71.02 19.67 0.71
CA ALA A 143 -70.92 21.13 0.70
C ALA A 143 -69.52 21.61 1.13
N ALA A 144 -69.13 22.82 0.69
CA ALA A 144 -67.79 23.35 0.88
C ALA A 144 -67.43 23.64 2.35
N ASP A 145 -68.43 23.78 3.22
CA ASP A 145 -68.35 24.02 4.66
C ASP A 145 -68.40 22.72 5.49
N ASP A 146 -68.54 21.55 4.86
CA ASP A 146 -68.53 20.28 5.57
C ASP A 146 -67.15 19.99 6.21
N PRO A 147 -67.08 19.47 7.45
CA PRO A 147 -65.83 19.10 8.12
C PRO A 147 -64.87 18.24 7.27
N SER A 148 -65.40 17.35 6.43
CA SER A 148 -64.57 16.50 5.55
C SER A 148 -63.86 17.27 4.44
N MET A 149 -64.40 18.42 3.98
CA MET A 149 -63.71 19.31 3.05
C MET A 149 -62.50 20.00 3.70
N TYR A 150 -62.54 20.27 5.01
CA TYR A 150 -61.38 20.76 5.75
C TYR A 150 -60.31 19.69 5.91
N GLN A 151 -60.70 18.44 6.20
CA GLN A 151 -59.79 17.30 6.26
C GLN A 151 -59.12 17.05 4.90
N LEU A 152 -59.87 17.13 3.79
CA LEU A 152 -59.34 17.05 2.43
C LEU A 152 -58.27 18.11 2.16
N LYS A 153 -58.54 19.38 2.51
CA LYS A 153 -57.55 20.46 2.37
C LYS A 153 -56.31 20.23 3.23
N SER A 154 -56.48 19.71 4.45
CA SER A 154 -55.37 19.33 5.33
C SER A 154 -54.52 18.22 4.73
N ALA A 155 -55.14 17.13 4.26
CA ALA A 155 -54.46 16.01 3.61
C ALA A 155 -53.73 16.44 2.33
N ALA A 156 -54.32 17.35 1.53
CA ALA A 156 -53.66 17.91 0.36
C ALA A 156 -52.41 18.74 0.72
N LYS A 157 -52.46 19.50 1.82
CA LYS A 157 -51.28 20.21 2.35
C LYS A 157 -50.18 19.25 2.79
N VAL A 158 -50.53 18.18 3.50
CA VAL A 158 -49.60 17.10 3.89
C VAL A 158 -48.97 16.46 2.65
N MET A 159 -49.76 16.17 1.62
CA MET A 159 -49.28 15.63 0.35
C MET A 159 -48.25 16.54 -0.31
N VAL A 160 -48.56 17.83 -0.48
CA VAL A 160 -47.62 18.81 -1.08
C VAL A 160 -46.33 18.94 -0.25
N THR A 161 -46.45 18.87 1.08
CA THR A 161 -45.29 18.91 1.99
C THR A 161 -44.38 17.70 1.77
N ASN A 162 -44.95 16.50 1.69
CA ASN A 162 -44.18 15.27 1.45
C ASN A 162 -43.51 15.27 0.07
N VAL A 163 -44.22 15.73 -0.98
CA VAL A 163 -43.60 15.88 -2.32
C VAL A 163 -42.44 16.88 -2.26
N THR A 164 -42.60 17.98 -1.54
CA THR A 164 -41.51 18.96 -1.36
C THR A 164 -40.31 18.36 -0.63
N SER A 165 -40.55 17.52 0.39
CA SER A 165 -39.50 16.79 1.10
C SER A 165 -38.79 15.80 0.18
N LEU A 166 -39.52 15.03 -0.64
CA LEU A 166 -38.93 14.14 -1.65
C LEU A 166 -38.00 14.91 -2.61
N LEU A 167 -38.41 16.07 -3.11
CA LEU A 167 -37.58 16.89 -3.98
C LEU A 167 -36.29 17.37 -3.29
N LYS A 168 -36.35 17.68 -1.99
CA LYS A 168 -35.16 18.00 -1.20
C LYS A 168 -34.24 16.79 -1.03
N THR A 169 -34.81 15.61 -0.77
CA THR A 169 -34.05 14.36 -0.67
C THR A 169 -33.34 14.05 -1.99
N VAL A 170 -34.05 14.11 -3.12
CA VAL A 170 -33.46 13.90 -4.46
C VAL A 170 -32.27 14.83 -4.71
N LYS A 171 -32.38 16.10 -4.31
CA LYS A 171 -31.27 17.06 -4.43
C LYS A 171 -30.08 16.68 -3.53
N ALA A 172 -30.33 16.28 -2.29
CA ALA A 172 -29.27 15.86 -1.38
C ALA A 172 -28.53 14.61 -1.90
N VAL A 173 -29.27 13.65 -2.46
CA VAL A 173 -28.71 12.45 -3.09
C VAL A 173 -27.86 12.81 -4.32
N GLU A 174 -28.32 13.74 -5.17
CA GLU A 174 -27.54 14.24 -6.31
C GLU A 174 -26.24 14.92 -5.87
N ASP A 175 -26.30 15.72 -4.82
CA ASP A 175 -25.12 16.39 -4.26
C ASP A 175 -24.07 15.37 -3.78
N GLU A 176 -24.50 14.28 -3.14
CA GLU A 176 -23.61 13.21 -2.68
C GLU A 176 -23.05 12.40 -3.86
N ALA A 177 -23.90 12.03 -4.82
CA ALA A 177 -23.51 11.26 -6.01
C ALA A 177 -22.51 12.00 -6.91
N THR A 178 -22.44 13.34 -6.83
CA THR A 178 -21.54 14.18 -7.65
C THR A 178 -20.40 14.81 -6.84
N ARG A 179 -20.21 14.44 -5.57
CA ARG A 179 -19.22 15.07 -4.69
C ARG A 179 -17.80 14.93 -5.20
N GLY A 180 -17.39 13.73 -5.61
CA GLY A 180 -16.08 13.45 -6.18
C GLY A 180 -15.88 14.11 -7.53
N THR A 181 -16.90 14.06 -8.40
CA THR A 181 -16.90 14.76 -9.70
C THR A 181 -16.57 16.25 -9.53
N ARG A 182 -17.29 16.95 -8.64
CA ARG A 182 -17.04 18.38 -8.36
C ARG A 182 -15.66 18.65 -7.78
N ALA A 183 -15.18 17.79 -6.88
CA ALA A 183 -13.84 17.91 -6.31
C ALA A 183 -12.74 17.76 -7.38
N LEU A 184 -12.95 16.86 -8.34
CA LEU A 184 -12.02 16.63 -9.45
C LEU A 184 -12.05 17.78 -10.46
N GLU A 185 -13.22 18.29 -10.83
CA GLU A 185 -13.37 19.49 -11.67
C GLU A 185 -12.63 20.70 -11.08
N ALA A 186 -12.86 21.00 -9.80
CA ALA A 186 -12.16 22.08 -9.10
C ALA A 186 -10.64 21.87 -9.06
N THR A 187 -10.20 20.61 -9.01
CA THR A 187 -8.77 20.25 -9.05
C THR A 187 -8.16 20.48 -10.42
N ILE A 188 -8.86 20.10 -11.49
CA ILE A 188 -8.42 20.33 -12.87
C ILE A 188 -8.24 21.84 -13.11
N GLU A 189 -9.20 22.66 -12.68
CA GLU A 189 -9.08 24.12 -12.82
C GLU A 189 -7.92 24.70 -12.01
N CYS A 190 -7.68 24.19 -10.79
CA CYS A 190 -6.51 24.56 -10.00
C CYS A 190 -5.20 24.18 -10.71
N ILE A 191 -5.12 22.97 -11.29
CA ILE A 191 -3.94 22.53 -12.05
C ILE A 191 -3.72 23.40 -13.30
N LYS A 192 -4.78 23.79 -14.01
CA LYS A 192 -4.69 24.72 -15.16
C LYS A 192 -4.15 26.09 -14.75
N GLN A 193 -4.56 26.61 -13.59
CA GLN A 193 -4.03 27.85 -13.03
C GLN A 193 -2.53 27.72 -12.69
N GLU A 194 -2.14 26.65 -12.01
CA GLU A 194 -0.73 26.37 -11.71
C GLU A 194 0.13 26.22 -12.98
N LEU A 195 -0.40 25.57 -14.02
CA LEU A 195 0.27 25.47 -15.31
C LEU A 195 0.50 26.85 -15.96
N THR A 196 -0.48 27.75 -15.84
CA THR A 196 -0.35 29.13 -16.33
C THR A 196 0.75 29.89 -15.59
N VAL A 197 0.83 29.74 -14.26
CA VAL A 197 1.91 30.32 -13.44
C VAL A 197 3.26 29.70 -13.81
N PHE A 198 3.31 28.39 -14.03
CA PHE A 198 4.52 27.70 -14.45
C PHE A 198 5.05 28.23 -15.80
N GLN A 199 4.16 28.47 -16.77
CA GLN A 199 4.49 29.01 -18.09
C GLN A 199 4.84 30.51 -18.09
N SER A 200 4.64 31.21 -16.97
CA SER A 200 5.04 32.62 -16.86
C SER A 200 6.55 32.78 -17.01
N LYS A 201 6.98 33.97 -17.45
CA LYS A 201 8.41 34.31 -17.58
C LYS A 201 9.09 34.62 -16.24
N ASP A 202 8.36 34.53 -15.13
CA ASP A 202 8.87 34.87 -13.82
C ASP A 202 9.98 33.91 -13.39
N VAL A 203 11.06 34.49 -12.88
CA VAL A 203 12.18 33.72 -12.32
C VAL A 203 11.82 33.33 -10.89
N PRO A 204 11.91 32.05 -10.51
CA PRO A 204 11.68 31.64 -9.14
C PRO A 204 12.65 32.32 -8.16
N GLU A 205 12.15 32.81 -7.04
CA GLU A 205 12.98 33.42 -5.97
C GLU A 205 13.87 32.39 -5.26
N LYS A 206 13.39 31.14 -5.21
CA LYS A 206 14.07 30.00 -4.60
C LYS A 206 14.62 29.10 -5.69
N SER A 207 15.73 28.44 -5.40
CA SER A 207 16.22 27.35 -6.22
C SER A 207 16.15 26.04 -5.44
N THR A 208 16.04 24.94 -6.18
CA THR A 208 16.02 23.59 -5.62
C THR A 208 16.98 22.71 -6.41
N THR A 209 17.37 21.60 -5.82
CA THR A 209 18.30 20.68 -6.47
C THR A 209 17.56 19.78 -7.47
N PRO A 210 18.22 19.29 -8.54
CA PRO A 210 17.55 18.39 -9.47
C PRO A 210 17.15 17.04 -8.84
N GLU A 211 17.78 16.62 -7.73
CA GLU A 211 17.35 15.47 -6.91
C GLU A 211 15.95 15.69 -6.33
N GLU A 212 15.72 16.88 -5.78
CA GLU A 212 14.43 17.24 -5.22
C GLU A 212 13.35 17.22 -6.30
N PHE A 213 13.69 17.71 -7.50
CA PHE A 213 12.80 17.63 -8.65
C PHE A 213 12.51 16.18 -9.07
N ILE A 214 13.52 15.31 -9.20
CA ILE A 214 13.32 13.86 -9.49
C ILE A 214 12.47 13.19 -8.42
N ARG A 215 12.63 13.55 -7.15
CA ARG A 215 11.81 13.02 -6.07
C ARG A 215 10.33 13.37 -6.26
N MET A 216 10.03 14.60 -6.70
CA MET A 216 8.66 15.05 -6.92
C MET A 216 8.00 14.40 -8.14
N THR A 217 8.76 13.95 -9.15
CA THR A 217 8.18 13.22 -10.30
C THR A 217 7.62 11.84 -9.91
N LYS A 218 8.16 11.18 -8.87
CA LYS A 218 7.59 9.93 -8.30
C LYS A 218 6.15 10.12 -7.80
N GLY A 219 5.83 11.32 -7.30
CA GLY A 219 4.49 11.69 -6.87
C GLY A 219 3.47 11.64 -8.01
N ILE A 220 3.88 12.05 -9.22
CA ILE A 220 3.05 12.00 -10.42
C ILE A 220 2.72 10.56 -10.78
N THR A 221 3.70 9.65 -10.82
CA THR A 221 3.47 8.23 -11.14
C THR A 221 2.43 7.60 -10.21
N THR A 222 2.52 7.89 -8.91
CA THR A 222 1.55 7.42 -7.91
C THR A 222 0.16 8.02 -8.14
N ALA A 223 0.10 9.32 -8.42
CA ALA A 223 -1.15 10.03 -8.68
C ALA A 223 -1.81 9.57 -10.00
N THR A 224 -1.03 9.24 -11.02
CA THR A 224 -1.51 8.64 -12.28
C THR A 224 -2.14 7.27 -12.04
N ALA A 225 -1.47 6.40 -11.28
CA ALA A 225 -2.01 5.08 -10.94
C ALA A 225 -3.32 5.18 -10.16
N LYS A 226 -3.39 6.10 -9.18
CA LYS A 226 -4.64 6.38 -8.45
C LYS A 226 -5.75 6.93 -9.35
N ALA A 227 -5.44 7.82 -10.28
CA ALA A 227 -6.43 8.35 -11.21
C ALA A 227 -7.05 7.26 -12.11
N VAL A 228 -6.23 6.35 -12.62
CA VAL A 228 -6.72 5.18 -13.39
C VAL A 228 -7.58 4.28 -12.51
N ALA A 229 -7.14 4.00 -11.27
CA ALA A 229 -7.91 3.18 -10.33
C ALA A 229 -9.27 3.83 -9.97
N ALA A 230 -9.29 5.13 -9.70
CA ALA A 230 -10.50 5.89 -9.42
C ALA A 230 -11.47 5.83 -10.61
N GLY A 231 -11.00 6.06 -11.83
CA GLY A 231 -11.82 5.92 -13.04
C GLY A 231 -12.36 4.49 -13.24
N ASN A 232 -11.56 3.46 -12.95
CA ASN A 232 -12.02 2.07 -13.05
C ASN A 232 -13.08 1.71 -12.02
N SER A 233 -12.92 2.21 -10.79
CA SER A 233 -13.85 1.99 -9.68
C SER A 233 -15.14 2.79 -9.78
N ALA A 234 -15.07 3.98 -10.41
CA ALA A 234 -16.13 5.00 -10.43
C ALA A 234 -16.66 5.42 -9.04
N ARG A 235 -15.93 5.15 -7.95
CA ARG A 235 -16.36 5.48 -6.58
C ARG A 235 -16.01 6.93 -6.25
N GLN A 236 -16.98 7.68 -5.70
CA GLN A 236 -16.79 9.09 -5.38
C GLN A 236 -15.65 9.33 -4.38
N GLU A 237 -15.46 8.47 -3.38
CA GLU A 237 -14.35 8.56 -2.41
C GLU A 237 -12.97 8.42 -3.06
N ASP A 238 -12.83 7.46 -3.98
CA ASP A 238 -11.58 7.22 -4.69
C ASP A 238 -11.24 8.41 -5.61
N VAL A 239 -12.26 9.05 -6.19
CA VAL A 239 -12.14 10.27 -6.97
C VAL A 239 -11.70 11.46 -6.10
N ILE A 240 -12.27 11.63 -4.91
CA ILE A 240 -11.87 12.70 -3.96
C ILE A 240 -10.41 12.52 -3.51
N SER A 241 -10.05 11.29 -3.12
CA SER A 241 -8.68 10.92 -2.74
C SER A 241 -7.70 11.20 -3.88
N THR A 242 -8.08 10.86 -5.11
CA THR A 242 -7.31 11.14 -6.32
C THR A 242 -7.17 12.65 -6.55
N ALA A 243 -8.25 13.42 -6.47
CA ALA A 243 -8.24 14.87 -6.68
C ALA A 243 -7.27 15.58 -5.71
N ASN A 244 -7.31 15.22 -4.41
CA ASN A 244 -6.41 15.79 -3.41
C ASN A 244 -4.94 15.43 -3.67
N LEU A 245 -4.65 14.17 -4.01
CA LEU A 245 -3.29 13.73 -4.34
C LEU A 245 -2.77 14.40 -5.62
N SER A 246 -3.62 14.49 -6.64
CA SER A 246 -3.34 15.09 -7.96
C SER A 246 -2.87 16.54 -7.81
N ARG A 247 -3.63 17.34 -7.05
CA ARG A 247 -3.32 18.76 -6.83
C ARG A 247 -1.94 18.95 -6.23
N LYS A 248 -1.64 18.20 -5.17
CA LYS A 248 -0.37 18.28 -4.47
C LYS A 248 0.79 17.82 -5.36
N ALA A 249 0.66 16.67 -6.01
CA ALA A 249 1.72 16.09 -6.81
C ALA A 249 2.12 17.00 -7.99
N ILE A 250 1.13 17.59 -8.69
CA ILE A 250 1.38 18.52 -9.78
C ILE A 250 1.99 19.84 -9.27
N PHE A 251 1.46 20.40 -8.18
CA PHE A 251 2.01 21.63 -7.58
C PHE A 251 3.48 21.47 -7.20
N ASP A 252 3.81 20.41 -6.47
CA ASP A 252 5.16 20.11 -6.02
C ASP A 252 6.10 19.88 -7.22
N MET A 253 5.65 19.13 -8.24
CA MET A 253 6.41 18.89 -9.47
C MET A 253 6.66 20.17 -10.28
N LEU A 254 5.65 20.99 -10.54
CA LEU A 254 5.79 22.23 -11.31
C LEU A 254 6.70 23.22 -10.58
N THR A 255 6.53 23.36 -9.27
CA THR A 255 7.35 24.23 -8.44
C THR A 255 8.81 23.81 -8.49
N THR A 256 9.10 22.54 -8.21
CA THR A 256 10.48 22.03 -8.19
C THR A 256 11.12 22.01 -9.58
N CYS A 257 10.35 21.67 -10.61
CA CYS A 257 10.79 21.75 -12.02
C CYS A 257 11.25 23.16 -12.38
N LYS A 258 10.44 24.19 -12.06
CA LYS A 258 10.78 25.58 -12.40
C LYS A 258 12.00 26.04 -11.59
N GLN A 259 12.03 25.76 -10.30
CA GLN A 259 13.14 26.13 -9.41
C GLN A 259 14.48 25.49 -9.81
N ALA A 260 14.47 24.22 -10.22
CA ALA A 260 15.67 23.49 -10.67
C ALA A 260 16.11 23.97 -12.06
N ALA A 261 15.17 24.17 -12.99
CA ALA A 261 15.48 24.62 -14.35
C ALA A 261 16.15 26.01 -14.40
N TYR A 262 15.87 26.87 -13.41
CA TYR A 262 16.46 28.21 -13.27
C TYR A 262 17.72 28.24 -12.39
N HIS A 263 18.24 27.10 -11.91
CA HIS A 263 19.52 27.04 -11.21
C HIS A 263 20.66 27.57 -12.10
N GLN A 264 21.66 28.22 -11.50
CA GLN A 264 22.71 28.95 -12.22
C GLN A 264 23.57 28.04 -13.10
N GLU A 265 23.74 26.78 -12.70
CA GLU A 265 24.55 25.78 -13.38
C GLU A 265 23.82 25.08 -14.53
N VAL A 266 22.51 25.29 -14.67
CA VAL A 266 21.69 24.63 -15.71
C VAL A 266 21.74 25.44 -17.00
N ASN A 267 22.17 24.79 -18.08
CA ASN A 267 22.24 25.42 -19.40
C ASN A 267 20.85 25.74 -19.98
N LYS A 268 20.80 26.62 -20.99
CA LYS A 268 19.54 27.10 -21.58
C LYS A 268 18.73 26.00 -22.28
N ASP A 269 19.40 25.02 -22.87
CA ASP A 269 18.76 23.96 -23.64
C ASP A 269 18.05 22.97 -22.72
N VAL A 270 18.72 22.53 -21.64
CA VAL A 270 18.17 21.67 -20.59
C VAL A 270 17.04 22.39 -19.85
N ARG A 271 17.19 23.70 -19.57
CA ARG A 271 16.10 24.52 -19.02
C ARG A 271 14.87 24.51 -19.93
N SER A 272 15.05 24.77 -21.22
CA SER A 272 13.94 24.83 -22.18
C SER A 272 13.25 23.47 -22.29
N ARG A 273 14.03 22.38 -22.29
CA ARG A 273 13.53 21.01 -22.29
C ARG A 273 12.73 20.69 -21.01
N ALA A 274 13.18 21.15 -19.85
CA ALA A 274 12.49 20.91 -18.57
C ALA A 274 11.13 21.61 -18.52
N LEU A 275 11.07 22.87 -18.98
CA LEU A 275 9.82 23.63 -19.04
C LEU A 275 8.84 23.05 -20.07
N LEU A 276 9.35 22.54 -21.20
CA LEU A 276 8.54 21.85 -22.20
C LEU A 276 7.91 20.59 -21.61
N TYR A 277 8.71 19.65 -21.08
CA TYR A 277 8.18 18.40 -20.56
C TYR A 277 7.39 18.57 -19.26
N GLY A 278 7.66 19.63 -18.47
CA GLY A 278 6.82 20.00 -17.33
C GLY A 278 5.41 20.41 -17.78
N THR A 279 5.33 21.12 -18.91
CA THR A 279 4.06 21.46 -19.58
C THR A 279 3.39 20.21 -20.15
N GLU A 280 4.10 19.39 -20.94
CA GLU A 280 3.52 18.20 -21.57
C GLU A 280 3.04 17.17 -20.54
N CYS A 281 3.79 16.97 -19.46
CA CYS A 281 3.38 16.10 -18.36
C CYS A 281 2.09 16.60 -17.71
N THR A 282 2.00 17.90 -17.44
CA THR A 282 0.82 18.49 -16.79
C THR A 282 -0.40 18.48 -17.71
N THR A 283 -0.25 18.84 -18.98
CA THR A 283 -1.32 18.75 -19.98
C THR A 283 -1.79 17.31 -20.15
N GLY A 284 -0.85 16.37 -20.30
CA GLY A 284 -1.18 14.95 -20.40
C GLY A 284 -1.91 14.42 -19.15
N TYR A 285 -1.60 14.96 -17.98
CA TYR A 285 -2.27 14.63 -16.72
C TYR A 285 -3.65 15.28 -16.60
N ILE A 286 -3.84 16.52 -17.06
CA ILE A 286 -5.15 17.17 -17.17
C ILE A 286 -6.07 16.32 -18.05
N ASP A 287 -5.62 15.93 -19.24
CA ASP A 287 -6.38 15.07 -20.16
C ASP A 287 -6.79 13.74 -19.49
N LEU A 288 -5.90 13.17 -18.67
CA LEU A 288 -6.23 11.96 -17.89
C LEU A 288 -7.36 12.23 -16.89
N LEU A 289 -7.30 13.32 -16.13
CA LEU A 289 -8.34 13.66 -15.15
C LEU A 289 -9.67 14.04 -15.83
N GLU A 290 -9.64 14.76 -16.95
CA GLU A 290 -10.83 15.06 -17.75
C GLU A 290 -11.45 13.78 -18.32
N HIS A 291 -10.63 12.80 -18.71
CA HIS A 291 -11.14 11.50 -19.14
C HIS A 291 -11.69 10.66 -17.98
N VAL A 292 -11.14 10.82 -16.76
CA VAL A 292 -11.77 10.24 -15.55
C VAL A 292 -13.18 10.83 -15.35
N LEU A 293 -13.38 12.14 -15.51
CA LEU A 293 -14.71 12.76 -15.44
C LEU A 293 -15.67 12.17 -16.48
N LEU A 294 -15.19 11.93 -17.71
CA LEU A 294 -16.00 11.29 -18.76
C LEU A 294 -16.44 9.87 -18.34
N VAL A 295 -15.52 9.09 -17.76
CA VAL A 295 -15.83 7.74 -17.26
C VAL A 295 -16.86 7.78 -16.13
N LEU A 296 -16.81 8.79 -15.25
CA LEU A 296 -17.79 8.96 -14.17
C LEU A 296 -19.20 9.31 -14.66
N GLN A 297 -19.33 9.87 -15.87
CA GLN A 297 -20.64 10.19 -16.47
C GLN A 297 -21.32 8.98 -17.10
N GLY A 298 -20.57 7.96 -17.52
CA GLY A 298 -21.13 6.79 -18.21
C GLY A 298 -20.04 5.79 -18.56
N PRO A 299 -19.64 4.91 -17.62
CA PRO A 299 -18.42 4.12 -17.73
C PRO A 299 -18.54 3.01 -18.80
N THR A 300 -17.76 3.11 -19.88
CA THR A 300 -17.63 2.02 -20.87
C THR A 300 -16.28 1.31 -20.81
N ALA A 301 -16.22 0.08 -21.33
CA ALA A 301 -14.97 -0.67 -21.44
C ALA A 301 -13.94 0.07 -22.29
N GLU A 302 -14.35 0.69 -23.40
CA GLU A 302 -13.46 1.50 -24.23
C GLU A 302 -12.92 2.72 -23.47
N GLN A 303 -13.78 3.43 -22.74
CA GLN A 303 -13.34 4.59 -21.96
C GLN A 303 -12.35 4.20 -20.86
N LYS A 304 -12.57 3.07 -20.16
CA LYS A 304 -11.63 2.53 -19.17
C LYS A 304 -10.29 2.14 -19.80
N GLN A 305 -10.31 1.57 -21.01
CA GLN A 305 -9.06 1.29 -21.76
C GLN A 305 -8.31 2.57 -22.15
N GLN A 306 -9.01 3.65 -22.50
CA GLN A 306 -8.39 4.93 -22.82
C GLN A 306 -7.65 5.55 -21.61
N LEU A 307 -8.10 5.32 -20.37
CA LEU A 307 -7.35 5.73 -19.17
C LEU A 307 -5.94 5.12 -19.15
N VAL A 308 -5.80 3.85 -19.58
CA VAL A 308 -4.51 3.17 -19.64
C VAL A 308 -3.61 3.85 -20.69
N PHE A 309 -4.15 4.21 -21.85
CA PHE A 309 -3.40 4.92 -22.88
C PHE A 309 -2.91 6.30 -22.38
N LEU A 310 -3.80 7.09 -21.78
CA LEU A 310 -3.47 8.40 -21.23
C LEU A 310 -2.43 8.29 -20.10
N SER A 311 -2.53 7.27 -19.25
CA SER A 311 -1.55 7.01 -18.19
C SER A 311 -0.14 6.71 -18.74
N LYS A 312 -0.03 5.97 -19.84
CA LYS A 312 1.25 5.70 -20.51
C LYS A 312 1.85 6.97 -21.11
N ARG A 313 1.02 7.86 -21.64
CA ARG A 313 1.47 9.16 -22.16
C ARG A 313 2.04 10.03 -21.04
N VAL A 314 1.38 10.09 -19.88
CA VAL A 314 1.91 10.76 -18.69
C VAL A 314 3.23 10.13 -18.25
N ALA A 315 3.32 8.80 -18.18
CA ALA A 315 4.55 8.10 -17.80
C ALA A 315 5.72 8.40 -18.77
N GLY A 316 5.44 8.51 -20.07
CA GLY A 316 6.42 8.95 -21.06
C GLY A 316 6.95 10.36 -20.77
N ALA A 317 6.06 11.32 -20.53
CA ALA A 317 6.46 12.69 -20.18
C ALA A 317 7.25 12.76 -18.85
N VAL A 318 6.86 11.95 -17.85
CA VAL A 318 7.61 11.81 -16.59
C VAL A 318 9.02 11.26 -16.83
N THR A 319 9.17 10.30 -17.74
CA THR A 319 10.48 9.74 -18.11
C THR A 319 11.39 10.81 -18.73
N GLU A 320 10.84 11.62 -19.64
CA GLU A 320 11.58 12.75 -20.23
C GLU A 320 11.94 13.82 -19.20
N LEU A 321 11.07 14.07 -18.21
CA LEU A 321 11.37 14.97 -17.09
C LEU A 321 12.54 14.47 -16.24
N ILE A 322 12.59 13.17 -15.93
CA ILE A 322 13.67 12.55 -15.16
C ILE A 322 14.99 12.67 -15.93
N GLN A 323 15.02 12.29 -17.22
CA GLN A 323 16.21 12.44 -18.06
C GLN A 323 16.69 13.89 -18.14
N THR A 324 15.74 14.84 -18.19
CA THR A 324 16.09 16.26 -18.22
C THR A 324 16.66 16.72 -16.89
N ALA A 325 16.12 16.25 -15.77
CA ALA A 325 16.65 16.52 -14.44
C ALA A 325 18.04 15.91 -14.22
N GLU A 326 18.32 14.73 -14.78
CA GLU A 326 19.65 14.12 -14.78
C GLU A 326 20.64 14.96 -15.60
N ALA A 327 20.21 15.44 -16.78
CA ALA A 327 21.02 16.33 -17.61
C ALA A 327 21.33 17.69 -16.94
N MET A 328 20.56 18.11 -15.92
CA MET A 328 20.87 19.30 -15.12
C MET A 328 22.10 19.13 -14.22
N LYS A 329 22.50 17.88 -13.91
CA LYS A 329 23.53 17.57 -12.90
C LYS A 329 24.96 17.48 -13.43
N GLY A 330 25.14 17.49 -14.76
CA GLY A 330 26.44 17.18 -15.36
C GLY A 330 26.81 15.69 -15.20
N THR A 331 27.86 15.24 -15.89
CA THR A 331 28.18 13.81 -16.13
C THR A 331 28.79 13.05 -14.95
N GLU A 332 28.85 13.62 -13.74
CA GLU A 332 29.60 13.04 -12.59
C GLU A 332 28.74 12.79 -11.33
N TRP A 333 27.44 12.50 -11.47
CA TRP A 333 26.57 12.29 -10.30
C TRP A 333 25.90 10.91 -10.28
N VAL A 334 25.87 10.30 -9.09
CA VAL A 334 25.31 8.96 -8.82
C VAL A 334 24.24 9.08 -7.72
N ASP A 335 23.10 8.40 -7.88
CA ASP A 335 21.96 8.45 -6.95
C ASP A 335 22.29 7.84 -5.57
N PRO A 336 22.22 8.60 -4.46
CA PRO A 336 22.46 8.10 -3.11
C PRO A 336 21.51 7.00 -2.65
N GLU A 337 20.31 6.90 -3.24
CA GLU A 337 19.33 5.84 -2.94
C GLU A 337 19.38 4.67 -3.94
N ASP A 338 20.31 4.68 -4.90
CA ASP A 338 20.51 3.55 -5.81
C ASP A 338 20.93 2.30 -5.01
N PRO A 339 20.23 1.17 -5.17
CA PRO A 339 20.60 -0.10 -4.53
C PRO A 339 22.07 -0.48 -4.72
N THR A 340 22.69 -0.09 -5.85
CA THR A 340 24.11 -0.35 -6.13
C THR A 340 25.04 0.57 -5.34
N VAL A 341 24.71 1.85 -5.15
CA VAL A 341 25.47 2.79 -4.31
C VAL A 341 25.39 2.42 -2.83
N ILE A 342 24.19 2.03 -2.38
CA ILE A 342 23.98 1.54 -1.02
C ILE A 342 24.81 0.27 -0.79
N ALA A 343 24.76 -0.69 -1.72
CA ALA A 343 25.53 -1.93 -1.59
C ALA A 343 27.04 -1.69 -1.60
N GLU A 344 27.54 -0.76 -2.42
CA GLU A 344 28.96 -0.41 -2.44
C GLU A 344 29.41 0.24 -1.12
N THR A 345 28.63 1.21 -0.62
CA THR A 345 28.92 1.91 0.64
C THR A 345 28.93 0.94 1.83
N GLU A 346 27.95 0.03 1.88
CA GLU A 346 27.84 -0.99 2.92
C GLU A 346 28.96 -2.03 2.86
N LEU A 347 29.37 -2.47 1.67
CA LEU A 347 30.53 -3.38 1.49
C LEU A 347 31.83 -2.74 1.96
N LEU A 348 32.06 -1.48 1.61
CA LEU A 348 33.24 -0.74 2.07
C LEU A 348 33.20 -0.52 3.59
N GLY A 349 32.03 -0.24 4.16
CA GLY A 349 31.83 -0.16 5.61
C GLY A 349 32.11 -1.49 6.33
N ALA A 350 31.69 -2.62 5.75
CA ALA A 350 31.98 -3.96 6.26
C ALA A 350 33.49 -4.26 6.22
N ALA A 351 34.18 -3.91 5.13
CA ALA A 351 35.64 -4.06 5.02
C ALA A 351 36.38 -3.21 6.06
N ALA A 352 35.98 -1.94 6.24
CA ALA A 352 36.56 -1.05 7.24
C ALA A 352 36.34 -1.58 8.68
N SER A 353 35.17 -2.16 8.95
CA SER A 353 34.88 -2.78 10.26
C SER A 353 35.77 -3.99 10.54
N ILE A 354 36.05 -4.81 9.52
CA ILE A 354 36.99 -5.94 9.62
C ILE A 354 38.41 -5.45 9.88
N GLU A 355 38.86 -4.40 9.18
CA GLU A 355 40.19 -3.81 9.39
C GLU A 355 40.35 -3.21 10.79
N ALA A 356 39.32 -2.56 11.32
CA ALA A 356 39.32 -2.08 12.69
C ALA A 356 39.46 -3.23 13.70
N ALA A 357 38.76 -4.34 13.47
CA ALA A 357 38.89 -5.55 14.29
C ALA A 357 40.29 -6.18 14.19
N ALA A 358 40.87 -6.24 12.98
CA ALA A 358 42.24 -6.72 12.75
C ALA A 358 43.29 -5.85 13.47
N LYS A 359 43.15 -4.52 13.38
CA LYS A 359 44.04 -3.57 14.06
C LYS A 359 43.94 -3.67 15.58
N LYS A 360 42.74 -3.93 16.11
CA LYS A 360 42.54 -4.21 17.54
C LYS A 360 43.29 -5.47 17.97
N LEU A 361 43.38 -6.50 17.12
CA LEU A 361 44.20 -7.70 17.38
C LEU A 361 45.71 -7.42 17.41
N GLU A 362 46.22 -6.55 16.55
CA GLU A 362 47.65 -6.22 16.50
C GLU A 362 48.16 -5.49 17.76
N GLN A 363 47.28 -4.73 18.42
CA GLN A 363 47.62 -3.98 19.62
C GLN A 363 47.64 -4.86 20.89
N LEU A 364 47.17 -6.10 20.79
CA LEU A 364 47.17 -7.05 21.90
C LEU A 364 48.54 -7.69 22.04
N LYS A 365 49.16 -7.47 23.20
CA LYS A 365 50.35 -8.21 23.61
C LYS A 365 49.91 -9.49 24.34
N PRO A 366 50.54 -10.65 24.08
CA PRO A 366 50.33 -11.84 24.91
C PRO A 366 50.66 -11.50 26.37
N ARG A 367 49.92 -12.08 27.32
CA ARG A 367 50.08 -11.81 28.75
C ARG A 367 51.52 -12.10 29.20
N ALA A 368 52.23 -11.11 29.74
CA ALA A 368 53.53 -11.33 30.38
C ALA A 368 53.32 -12.17 31.66
N LYS A 369 53.58 -13.48 31.61
CA LYS A 369 53.72 -14.31 32.81
C LYS A 369 55.16 -14.18 33.36
N PRO A 370 55.36 -14.14 34.69
CA PRO A 370 56.70 -14.28 35.26
C PRO A 370 57.29 -15.64 34.87
N LYS A 371 58.55 -15.64 34.40
CA LYS A 371 59.29 -16.82 33.94
C LYS A 371 59.20 -17.99 34.92
N GLN A 372 58.39 -18.99 34.58
CA GLN A 372 58.69 -20.39 34.88
C GLN A 372 58.70 -21.11 33.53
N ALA A 373 59.71 -21.96 33.36
CA ALA A 373 59.95 -22.70 32.13
C ALA A 373 58.76 -23.60 31.83
N ASP A 374 57.92 -23.16 30.91
CA ASP A 374 56.87 -23.96 30.31
C ASP A 374 56.85 -23.59 28.83
N GLU A 375 57.02 -24.59 27.97
CA GLU A 375 57.23 -24.47 26.51
C GLU A 375 55.95 -24.07 25.75
N THR A 376 55.01 -23.39 26.41
CA THR A 376 53.67 -23.07 25.91
C THR A 376 53.59 -21.79 25.06
N LEU A 377 54.72 -21.08 24.83
CA LEU A 377 54.79 -19.80 24.11
C LEU A 377 54.40 -19.86 22.61
N ASP A 378 54.26 -21.04 22.00
CA ASP A 378 53.97 -21.20 20.56
C ASP A 378 52.46 -21.17 20.23
N PHE A 379 51.59 -21.53 21.18
CA PHE A 379 50.16 -21.74 20.88
C PHE A 379 49.35 -20.44 20.79
N GLU A 380 49.47 -19.53 21.76
CA GLU A 380 48.74 -18.25 21.75
C GLU A 380 49.21 -17.35 20.59
N GLU A 381 50.49 -17.43 20.22
CA GLU A 381 51.05 -16.74 19.05
C GLU A 381 50.49 -17.34 17.75
N GLN A 382 50.37 -18.67 17.64
CA GLN A 382 49.72 -19.34 16.51
C GLN A 382 48.24 -18.96 16.35
N ILE A 383 47.48 -18.86 17.45
CA ILE A 383 46.07 -18.41 17.41
C ILE A 383 46.00 -16.96 16.92
N LEU A 384 46.81 -16.08 17.51
CA LEU A 384 46.79 -14.66 17.20
C LEU A 384 47.18 -14.43 15.73
N GLU A 385 48.19 -15.13 15.22
CA GLU A 385 48.63 -15.03 13.84
C GLU A 385 47.59 -15.61 12.85
N ALA A 386 46.97 -16.73 13.20
CA ALA A 386 45.89 -17.29 12.39
C ALA A 386 44.65 -16.38 12.37
N ALA A 387 44.28 -15.75 13.50
CA ALA A 387 43.18 -14.78 13.56
C ALA A 387 43.47 -13.51 12.73
N LYS A 388 44.71 -13.00 12.77
CA LYS A 388 45.15 -11.89 11.89
C LYS A 388 45.08 -12.28 10.42
N SER A 389 45.57 -13.47 10.07
CA SER A 389 45.52 -13.99 8.70
C SER A 389 44.08 -14.10 8.20
N ILE A 390 43.15 -14.57 9.04
CA ILE A 390 41.72 -14.61 8.71
C ILE A 390 41.16 -13.20 8.52
N ALA A 391 41.42 -12.27 9.44
CA ALA A 391 40.90 -10.91 9.35
C ALA A 391 41.40 -10.19 8.08
N ALA A 392 42.69 -10.32 7.76
CA ALA A 392 43.27 -9.79 6.52
C ALA A 392 42.64 -10.41 5.26
N ALA A 393 42.47 -11.74 5.24
CA ALA A 393 41.87 -12.45 4.12
C ALA A 393 40.38 -12.08 3.94
N THR A 394 39.62 -11.89 5.03
CA THR A 394 38.22 -11.45 4.97
C THR A 394 38.06 -9.99 4.55
N SER A 395 38.97 -9.08 4.94
CA SER A 395 38.97 -7.71 4.42
C SER A 395 39.23 -7.70 2.90
N ALA A 396 40.25 -8.45 2.45
CA ALA A 396 40.55 -8.59 1.02
C ALA A 396 39.39 -9.22 0.23
N LEU A 397 38.68 -10.18 0.84
CA LEU A 397 37.48 -10.79 0.27
C LEU A 397 36.37 -9.75 0.07
N VAL A 398 36.00 -8.98 1.10
CA VAL A 398 34.92 -7.98 1.01
C VAL A 398 35.27 -6.86 0.03
N LYS A 399 36.54 -6.43 -0.03
CA LYS A 399 37.01 -5.47 -1.05
C LYS A 399 36.93 -6.04 -2.47
N SER A 400 37.26 -7.31 -2.64
CA SER A 400 37.13 -8.00 -3.93
C SER A 400 35.66 -8.17 -4.33
N ALA A 401 34.76 -8.35 -3.36
CA ALA A 401 33.30 -8.41 -3.59
C ALA A 401 32.75 -7.05 -4.04
N SER A 402 33.21 -5.95 -3.42
CA SER A 402 32.91 -4.59 -3.86
C SER A 402 33.42 -4.31 -5.28
N ALA A 403 34.64 -4.74 -5.61
CA ALA A 403 35.17 -4.61 -6.96
C ALA A 403 34.36 -5.43 -7.99
N ALA A 404 33.95 -6.66 -7.64
CA ALA A 404 33.12 -7.50 -8.51
C ALA A 404 31.72 -6.89 -8.73
N GLN A 405 31.10 -6.32 -7.70
CA GLN A 405 29.85 -5.58 -7.85
C GLN A 405 30.03 -4.36 -8.77
N ARG A 406 31.10 -3.58 -8.58
CA ARG A 406 31.38 -2.40 -9.41
C ARG A 406 31.62 -2.77 -10.87
N GLU A 407 32.31 -3.88 -11.14
CA GLU A 407 32.47 -4.43 -12.49
C GLU A 407 31.11 -4.76 -13.13
N LEU A 408 30.17 -5.33 -12.37
CA LEU A 408 28.84 -5.67 -12.86
C LEU A 408 27.97 -4.46 -13.20
N VAL A 409 28.08 -3.41 -12.40
CA VAL A 409 27.43 -2.11 -12.68
C VAL A 409 28.04 -1.49 -13.95
N ALA A 410 29.37 -1.47 -14.05
CA ALA A 410 30.07 -0.92 -15.21
C ALA A 410 29.78 -1.69 -16.51
N GLN A 411 29.56 -3.00 -16.44
CA GLN A 411 29.15 -3.84 -17.57
C GLN A 411 27.66 -3.71 -17.93
N GLY A 412 26.88 -2.94 -17.16
CA GLY A 412 25.45 -2.79 -17.35
C GLY A 412 24.64 -4.06 -17.07
N LYS A 413 25.20 -5.02 -16.31
CA LYS A 413 24.50 -6.26 -15.91
C LYS A 413 23.58 -6.07 -14.70
N VAL A 414 23.77 -5.00 -13.93
CA VAL A 414 23.01 -4.62 -12.74
C VAL A 414 22.76 -3.10 -12.78
N GLY A 415 21.52 -2.66 -12.53
CA GLY A 415 21.16 -1.24 -12.39
C GLY A 415 20.89 -0.49 -13.71
N SER A 416 21.06 -1.12 -14.87
CA SER A 416 20.91 -0.48 -16.20
C SER A 416 19.48 -0.49 -16.77
N ILE A 417 18.62 -1.41 -16.29
CA ILE A 417 17.28 -1.65 -16.84
C ILE A 417 16.21 -1.47 -15.73
N PRO A 418 15.29 -0.49 -15.84
CA PRO A 418 14.24 -0.25 -14.84
C PRO A 418 13.33 -1.45 -14.58
N ALA A 419 13.12 -2.32 -15.57
CA ALA A 419 12.33 -3.55 -15.43
C ALA A 419 12.96 -4.58 -14.47
N ASN A 420 14.29 -4.53 -14.28
CA ASN A 420 15.02 -5.44 -13.40
C ASN A 420 15.34 -4.83 -12.04
N ALA A 421 14.91 -3.58 -11.75
CA ALA A 421 15.27 -2.86 -10.54
C ALA A 421 14.86 -3.58 -9.24
N VAL A 422 13.76 -4.35 -9.27
CA VAL A 422 13.32 -5.17 -8.12
C VAL A 422 14.25 -6.37 -7.90
N ASP A 423 14.63 -7.07 -8.97
CA ASP A 423 15.54 -8.23 -8.93
C ASP A 423 16.97 -7.80 -8.56
N ASP A 424 17.45 -6.69 -9.12
CA ASP A 424 18.74 -6.08 -8.80
C ASP A 424 18.78 -5.55 -7.36
N GLY A 425 17.66 -5.00 -6.87
CA GLY A 425 17.51 -4.58 -5.49
C GLY A 425 17.56 -5.76 -4.50
N GLN A 426 16.86 -6.85 -4.80
CA GLN A 426 16.89 -8.07 -3.97
C GLN A 426 18.29 -8.71 -3.96
N TRP A 427 18.95 -8.79 -5.11
CA TRP A 427 20.33 -9.27 -5.19
C TRP A 427 21.29 -8.38 -4.38
N SER A 428 21.19 -7.06 -4.53
CA SER A 428 22.03 -6.09 -3.80
C SER A 428 21.83 -6.20 -2.28
N GLN A 429 20.60 -6.39 -1.80
CA GLN A 429 20.30 -6.66 -0.39
C GLN A 429 20.89 -8.00 0.08
N GLY A 430 20.81 -9.04 -0.75
CA GLY A 430 21.44 -10.33 -0.49
C GLY A 430 22.95 -10.20 -0.31
N LEU A 431 23.61 -9.44 -1.20
CA LEU A 431 25.04 -9.15 -1.14
C LEU A 431 25.45 -8.37 0.12
N ILE A 432 24.71 -7.31 0.46
CA ILE A 432 24.91 -6.53 1.70
C ILE A 432 24.79 -7.44 2.92
N SER A 433 23.77 -8.29 2.98
CA SER A 433 23.53 -9.18 4.12
C SER A 433 24.70 -10.15 4.32
N ALA A 434 25.23 -10.73 3.23
CA ALA A 434 26.36 -11.64 3.28
C ALA A 434 27.63 -10.95 3.75
N ALA A 435 27.89 -9.72 3.27
CA ALA A 435 29.05 -8.94 3.71
C ALA A 435 28.99 -8.56 5.19
N ARG A 436 27.81 -8.15 5.69
CA ARG A 436 27.59 -7.87 7.12
C ARG A 436 27.78 -9.13 7.98
N MET A 437 27.33 -10.29 7.51
CA MET A 437 27.58 -11.56 8.19
C MET A 437 29.07 -11.91 8.29
N VAL A 438 29.85 -11.68 7.21
CA VAL A 438 31.32 -11.87 7.23
C VAL A 438 31.98 -10.91 8.22
N ALA A 439 31.60 -9.63 8.23
CA ALA A 439 32.15 -8.66 9.17
C ALA A 439 31.85 -9.03 10.63
N ALA A 440 30.59 -9.40 10.92
CA ALA A 440 30.18 -9.82 12.26
C ALA A 440 30.90 -11.11 12.71
N ALA A 441 30.98 -12.12 11.85
CA ALA A 441 31.69 -13.37 12.15
C ALA A 441 33.18 -13.12 12.42
N THR A 442 33.81 -12.24 11.64
CA THR A 442 35.22 -11.89 11.80
C THR A 442 35.47 -11.10 13.09
N SER A 443 34.59 -10.16 13.45
CA SER A 443 34.66 -9.45 14.73
C SER A 443 34.54 -10.42 15.91
N ASN A 444 33.56 -11.32 15.88
CA ASN A 444 33.38 -12.35 16.91
C ASN A 444 34.60 -13.27 17.03
N LEU A 445 35.23 -13.61 15.90
CA LEU A 445 36.49 -14.36 15.88
C LEU A 445 37.64 -13.57 16.54
N CYS A 446 37.77 -12.28 16.24
CA CYS A 446 38.79 -11.42 16.85
C CYS A 446 38.60 -11.33 18.37
N GLU A 447 37.35 -11.23 18.83
CA GLU A 447 37.02 -11.26 20.25
C GLU A 447 37.33 -12.60 20.90
N ALA A 448 36.98 -13.71 20.25
CA ALA A 448 37.29 -15.06 20.72
C ALA A 448 38.80 -15.30 20.79
N ALA A 449 39.56 -14.86 19.79
CA ALA A 449 41.02 -14.95 19.76
C ALA A 449 41.65 -14.10 20.88
N ASN A 450 41.19 -12.86 21.07
CA ASN A 450 41.63 -12.00 22.17
C ASN A 450 41.37 -12.64 23.54
N ALA A 451 40.16 -13.14 23.77
CA ALA A 451 39.80 -13.79 25.02
C ALA A 451 40.58 -15.11 25.23
N SER A 452 40.93 -15.83 24.16
CA SER A 452 41.76 -17.04 24.23
C SER A 452 43.19 -16.72 24.64
N VAL A 453 43.82 -15.68 24.06
CA VAL A 453 45.16 -15.19 24.44
C VAL A 453 45.21 -14.67 25.88
N GLN A 454 44.08 -14.16 26.40
CA GLN A 454 43.96 -13.73 27.80
C GLN A 454 43.66 -14.89 28.78
N GLY A 455 43.43 -16.11 28.28
CA GLY A 455 43.07 -17.29 29.07
C GLY A 455 41.63 -17.28 29.58
N GLN A 456 40.73 -16.52 28.95
CA GLN A 456 39.34 -16.29 29.36
C GLN A 456 38.28 -16.94 28.45
N ALA A 457 38.66 -17.43 27.26
CA ALA A 457 37.73 -18.10 26.34
C ALA A 457 37.99 -19.60 26.20
N SER A 458 36.92 -20.36 26.01
CA SER A 458 36.98 -21.79 25.65
C SER A 458 37.44 -21.97 24.20
N GLU A 459 38.27 -22.98 23.98
CA GLU A 459 38.80 -23.39 22.67
C GLU A 459 37.65 -23.76 21.71
N GLU A 460 36.54 -24.26 22.24
CA GLU A 460 35.30 -24.53 21.51
C GLU A 460 34.68 -23.26 20.91
N LYS A 461 34.72 -22.13 21.64
CA LYS A 461 34.23 -20.84 21.14
C LYS A 461 35.08 -20.38 19.95
N LEU A 462 36.40 -20.51 20.05
CA LEU A 462 37.34 -20.18 18.97
C LEU A 462 37.11 -21.04 17.71
N ILE A 463 36.93 -22.36 17.87
CA ILE A 463 36.59 -23.29 16.77
C ILE A 463 35.25 -22.90 16.13
N SER A 464 34.23 -22.58 16.95
CA SER A 464 32.91 -22.20 16.44
C SER A 464 32.96 -20.89 15.64
N SER A 465 33.69 -19.89 16.12
CA SER A 465 33.86 -18.61 15.43
C SER A 465 34.63 -18.76 14.12
N ALA A 466 35.69 -19.58 14.09
CA ALA A 466 36.45 -19.86 12.86
C ALA A 466 35.59 -20.57 11.79
N LYS A 467 34.77 -21.55 12.20
CA LYS A 467 33.82 -22.21 11.30
C LYS A 467 32.74 -21.26 10.78
N GLN A 468 32.26 -20.35 11.62
CA GLN A 468 31.28 -19.33 11.23
C GLN A 468 31.87 -18.35 10.19
N VAL A 469 33.13 -17.95 10.33
CA VAL A 469 33.81 -17.11 9.33
C VAL A 469 33.90 -17.85 7.98
N ALA A 470 34.32 -19.11 7.97
CA ALA A 470 34.36 -19.92 6.75
C ALA A 470 32.97 -20.06 6.09
N ALA A 471 31.91 -20.28 6.88
CA ALA A 471 30.54 -20.39 6.38
C ALA A 471 30.01 -19.08 5.78
N SER A 472 30.19 -17.95 6.47
CA SER A 472 29.79 -16.63 5.97
C SER A 472 30.56 -16.22 4.71
N THR A 473 31.85 -16.59 4.62
CA THR A 473 32.66 -16.40 3.41
C THR A 473 32.13 -17.21 2.22
N ALA A 474 31.68 -18.45 2.46
CA ALA A 474 31.05 -19.25 1.41
C ALA A 474 29.73 -18.62 0.93
N GLN A 475 28.91 -18.09 1.84
CA GLN A 475 27.67 -17.38 1.49
C GLN A 475 27.94 -16.14 0.64
N LEU A 476 28.96 -15.33 0.99
CA LEU A 476 29.35 -14.16 0.20
C LEU A 476 29.84 -14.55 -1.21
N LEU A 477 30.64 -15.61 -1.32
CA LEU A 477 31.09 -16.12 -2.62
C LEU A 477 29.92 -16.57 -3.50
N VAL A 478 28.92 -17.24 -2.93
CA VAL A 478 27.72 -17.66 -3.66
C VAL A 478 26.91 -16.44 -4.09
N ALA A 479 26.68 -15.48 -3.19
CA ALA A 479 25.94 -14.25 -3.50
C ALA A 479 26.57 -13.46 -4.67
N CYS A 480 27.90 -13.35 -4.69
CA CYS A 480 28.62 -12.71 -5.80
C CYS A 480 28.51 -13.51 -7.11
N LYS A 481 28.52 -14.85 -7.07
CA LYS A 481 28.48 -15.71 -8.27
C LYS A 481 27.17 -15.68 -9.05
N VAL A 482 26.06 -15.25 -8.42
CA VAL A 482 24.74 -15.26 -9.08
C VAL A 482 24.72 -14.39 -10.34
N LYS A 483 25.41 -13.24 -10.31
CA LYS A 483 25.44 -12.28 -11.43
C LYS A 483 26.84 -12.05 -12.03
N ALA A 484 27.92 -12.53 -11.38
CA ALA A 484 29.31 -12.35 -11.82
C ALA A 484 29.79 -13.40 -12.84
N ASP A 485 30.58 -12.97 -13.82
CA ASP A 485 31.32 -13.90 -14.69
C ASP A 485 32.46 -14.56 -13.91
N GLN A 486 32.55 -15.89 -13.98
CA GLN A 486 33.54 -16.67 -13.21
C GLN A 486 35.00 -16.38 -13.60
N ASP A 487 35.22 -15.89 -14.82
CA ASP A 487 36.54 -15.56 -15.35
C ASP A 487 36.95 -14.09 -15.13
N SER A 488 36.11 -13.26 -14.47
CA SER A 488 36.46 -11.86 -14.18
C SER A 488 37.67 -11.74 -13.24
N GLU A 489 38.45 -10.67 -13.40
CA GLU A 489 39.63 -10.44 -12.56
C GLU A 489 39.24 -10.23 -11.09
N ALA A 490 38.17 -9.47 -10.81
CA ALA A 490 37.63 -9.33 -9.46
C ALA A 490 37.10 -10.66 -8.90
N MET A 491 36.46 -11.50 -9.71
CA MET A 491 35.96 -12.80 -9.28
C MET A 491 37.10 -13.79 -8.97
N ARG A 492 38.18 -13.79 -9.77
CA ARG A 492 39.40 -14.56 -9.49
C ARG A 492 40.06 -14.12 -8.17
N ARG A 493 40.16 -12.81 -7.93
CA ARG A 493 40.66 -12.25 -6.67
C ARG A 493 39.77 -12.64 -5.49
N LEU A 494 38.45 -12.55 -5.65
CA LEU A 494 37.48 -12.95 -4.64
C LEU A 494 37.63 -14.44 -4.27
N GLN A 495 37.79 -15.31 -5.26
CA GLN A 495 37.98 -16.75 -5.04
C GLN A 495 39.32 -17.06 -4.37
N ALA A 496 40.40 -16.36 -4.74
CA ALA A 496 41.69 -16.50 -4.08
C ALA A 496 41.63 -16.06 -2.60
N ALA A 497 40.98 -14.92 -2.32
CA ALA A 497 40.75 -14.44 -0.97
C ALA A 497 39.89 -15.42 -0.16
N GLY A 498 38.80 -15.95 -0.74
CA GLY A 498 37.95 -16.94 -0.09
C GLY A 498 38.67 -18.26 0.24
N ASN A 499 39.52 -18.74 -0.66
CA ASN A 499 40.37 -19.91 -0.41
C ASN A 499 41.38 -19.65 0.71
N SER A 500 41.88 -18.42 0.82
CA SER A 500 42.80 -17.99 1.87
C SER A 500 42.09 -17.96 3.23
N VAL A 501 40.86 -17.41 3.28
CA VAL A 501 40.02 -17.45 4.50
C VAL A 501 39.76 -18.90 4.94
N LYS A 502 39.40 -19.78 4.01
CA LYS A 502 39.15 -21.20 4.32
C LYS A 502 40.38 -21.88 4.90
N ARG A 503 41.54 -21.71 4.26
CA ARG A 503 42.80 -22.30 4.73
C ARG A 503 43.22 -21.76 6.10
N ALA A 504 43.10 -20.45 6.31
CA ALA A 504 43.43 -19.83 7.58
C ALA A 504 42.47 -20.29 8.70
N SER A 505 41.17 -20.42 8.40
CA SER A 505 40.16 -20.95 9.32
C SER A 505 40.43 -22.42 9.69
N ASP A 506 40.76 -23.26 8.72
CA ASP A 506 41.10 -24.67 8.96
C ASP A 506 42.37 -24.82 9.80
N ASN A 507 43.38 -23.98 9.56
CA ASN A 507 44.60 -23.95 10.35
C ASN A 507 44.31 -23.54 11.81
N LEU A 508 43.47 -22.52 12.01
CA LEU A 508 43.06 -22.09 13.35
C LEU A 508 42.27 -23.19 14.09
N VAL A 509 41.36 -23.88 13.41
CA VAL A 509 40.61 -25.01 14.00
C VAL A 509 41.55 -26.12 14.42
N ARG A 510 42.54 -26.48 13.60
CA ARG A 510 43.54 -27.50 13.96
C ARG A 510 44.41 -27.07 15.14
N ALA A 511 44.84 -25.81 15.17
CA ALA A 511 45.60 -25.27 16.29
C ALA A 511 44.77 -25.37 17.58
N ALA A 512 43.54 -24.85 17.56
CA ALA A 512 42.64 -24.89 18.71
C ALA A 512 42.32 -26.32 19.17
N GLN A 513 42.13 -27.27 18.25
CA GLN A 513 41.92 -28.69 18.60
C GLN A 513 43.14 -29.31 19.29
N LYS A 514 44.35 -29.06 18.78
CA LYS A 514 45.59 -29.58 19.40
C LYS A 514 45.74 -29.12 20.85
N ALA A 515 45.39 -27.88 21.15
CA ALA A 515 45.44 -27.39 22.53
C ALA A 515 44.42 -28.04 23.47
N VAL A 516 43.23 -28.40 22.96
CA VAL A 516 42.25 -29.18 23.74
C VAL A 516 42.80 -30.56 24.10
N PHE A 517 43.49 -31.23 23.16
CA PHE A 517 44.09 -32.55 23.40
C PHE A 517 45.26 -32.48 24.40
N HIS A 518 46.13 -31.47 24.30
CA HIS A 518 47.25 -31.31 25.24
C HIS A 518 46.80 -31.00 26.68
N LYS A 519 45.69 -30.25 26.86
CA LYS A 519 45.09 -30.05 28.19
C LYS A 519 44.49 -31.32 28.80
N ALA A 520 44.02 -32.26 27.98
CA ALA A 520 43.39 -33.49 28.46
C ALA A 520 44.41 -34.53 28.98
N ASP A 521 45.64 -34.53 28.47
CA ASP A 521 46.71 -35.45 28.93
C ASP A 521 47.29 -35.06 30.30
N ASP A 522 47.25 -33.77 30.65
CA ASP A 522 47.77 -33.23 31.93
C ASP A 522 46.80 -33.46 33.11
N ASP A 523 45.54 -33.82 32.85
CA ASP A 523 44.50 -34.10 33.84
C ASP A 523 44.46 -35.59 34.27
N ASN A 524 45.51 -36.36 33.99
CA ASN A 524 45.63 -37.75 34.46
C ASN A 524 45.76 -37.80 36.00
N VAL A 525 44.63 -38.10 36.64
CA VAL A 525 44.43 -38.22 38.09
C VAL A 525 45.46 -39.16 38.74
N VAL A 526 46.37 -38.61 39.53
CA VAL A 526 47.21 -39.40 40.46
C VAL A 526 46.34 -39.89 41.61
N VAL A 527 45.85 -41.13 41.51
CA VAL A 527 45.10 -41.80 42.58
C VAL A 527 46.03 -42.06 43.78
N LYS A 528 45.98 -41.21 44.80
CA LYS A 528 46.61 -41.50 46.10
C LYS A 528 45.76 -42.54 46.85
N THR A 529 46.37 -43.70 47.06
CA THR A 529 45.85 -44.88 47.75
C THR A 529 45.56 -44.61 49.24
N LYS A 530 44.37 -44.08 49.56
CA LYS A 530 43.70 -44.28 50.86
C LYS A 530 42.19 -44.46 50.65
N PHE A 531 41.69 -45.63 51.03
CA PHE A 531 40.39 -46.20 50.65
C PHE A 531 39.15 -45.39 51.07
N VAL A 532 39.26 -44.44 52.01
CA VAL A 532 38.13 -43.62 52.49
C VAL A 532 38.10 -42.22 51.84
N GLY A 533 39.24 -41.72 51.32
CA GLY A 533 39.30 -40.48 50.54
C GLY A 533 38.81 -40.66 49.09
N GLY A 534 38.94 -41.87 48.56
CA GLY A 534 38.50 -42.20 47.20
C GLY A 534 36.98 -42.10 47.01
N ILE A 535 36.16 -42.47 48.01
CA ILE A 535 34.70 -42.37 47.91
C ILE A 535 34.24 -40.91 47.88
N ALA A 536 34.83 -40.04 48.70
CA ALA A 536 34.53 -38.60 48.67
C ALA A 536 34.93 -37.96 47.32
N GLN A 537 36.06 -38.37 46.75
CA GLN A 537 36.48 -37.92 45.41
C GLN A 537 35.57 -38.46 44.31
N ILE A 538 35.10 -39.70 44.41
CA ILE A 538 34.14 -40.29 43.46
C ILE A 538 32.78 -39.57 43.57
N ILE A 539 32.29 -39.28 44.78
CA ILE A 539 31.04 -38.54 44.97
C ILE A 539 31.16 -37.11 44.44
N ALA A 540 32.27 -36.42 44.73
CA ALA A 540 32.52 -35.09 44.17
C ALA A 540 32.61 -35.12 42.64
N ALA A 541 33.27 -36.13 42.05
CA ALA A 541 33.33 -36.31 40.61
C ALA A 541 31.96 -36.67 40.00
N GLN A 542 31.14 -37.48 40.68
CA GLN A 542 29.78 -37.81 40.25
C GLN A 542 28.82 -36.61 40.36
N GLU A 543 28.95 -35.79 41.41
CA GLU A 543 28.20 -34.54 41.57
C GLU A 543 28.58 -33.53 40.47
N GLU A 544 29.87 -33.39 40.18
CA GLU A 544 30.36 -32.52 39.12
C GLU A 544 29.95 -33.02 37.72
N MET A 545 29.91 -34.34 37.51
CA MET A 545 29.36 -34.97 36.30
C MET A 545 27.87 -34.64 36.14
N LEU A 546 27.04 -34.87 37.17
CA LEU A 546 25.61 -34.56 37.14
C LEU A 546 25.32 -33.08 36.93
N ARG A 547 26.14 -32.19 37.52
CA ARG A 547 26.05 -30.74 37.28
C ARG A 547 26.34 -30.41 35.82
N LYS A 548 27.42 -30.96 35.25
CA LYS A 548 27.78 -30.74 33.83
C LYS A 548 26.75 -31.33 32.87
N GLU A 549 26.13 -32.46 33.18
CA GLU A 549 25.02 -33.02 32.39
C GLU A 549 23.82 -32.09 32.36
N ARG A 550 23.45 -31.49 33.50
CA ARG A 550 22.36 -30.51 33.58
C ARG A 550 22.68 -29.24 32.78
N GLU A 551 23.89 -28.71 32.92
CA GLU A 551 24.36 -27.53 32.17
C GLU A 551 24.36 -27.79 30.65
N LEU A 552 24.77 -29.00 30.23
CA LEU A 552 24.73 -29.42 28.83
C LEU A 552 23.29 -29.45 28.29
N GLU A 553 22.35 -29.97 29.06
CA GLU A 553 20.94 -30.07 28.66
C GLU A 553 20.29 -28.69 28.55
N GLU A 554 20.60 -27.76 29.47
CA GLU A 554 20.17 -26.36 29.39
C GLU A 554 20.77 -25.63 28.19
N ALA A 555 22.06 -25.82 27.91
CA ALA A 555 22.72 -25.25 26.74
C ALA A 555 22.10 -25.76 25.42
N ARG A 556 21.78 -27.06 25.35
CA ARG A 556 21.06 -27.65 24.21
C ARG A 556 19.67 -27.03 24.00
N LYS A 557 18.89 -26.84 25.07
CA LYS A 557 17.58 -26.17 25.01
C LYS A 557 17.69 -24.72 24.50
N LYS A 558 18.66 -23.95 25.01
CA LYS A 558 18.91 -22.57 24.54
C LYS A 558 19.30 -22.53 23.07
N LEU A 559 20.19 -23.42 22.62
CA LEU A 559 20.60 -23.50 21.21
C LEU A 559 19.41 -23.84 20.28
N ALA A 560 18.54 -24.76 20.69
CA ALA A 560 17.34 -25.10 19.93
C ALA A 560 16.37 -23.91 19.80
N GLN A 561 16.17 -23.13 20.86
CA GLN A 561 15.34 -21.93 20.82
C GLN A 561 15.91 -20.85 19.89
N ILE A 562 17.22 -20.62 19.92
CA ILE A 562 17.89 -19.64 19.03
C ILE A 562 17.71 -20.04 17.56
N ARG A 563 17.86 -21.33 17.23
CA ARG A 563 17.64 -21.85 15.87
C ARG A 563 16.19 -21.71 15.40
N GLN A 564 15.21 -21.97 16.27
CA GLN A 564 13.79 -21.74 15.95
C GLN A 564 13.48 -20.25 15.71
N GLN A 565 14.08 -19.35 16.48
CA GLN A 565 13.89 -17.91 16.27
C GLN A 565 14.54 -17.43 14.97
N GLN A 566 15.71 -17.96 14.59
CA GLN A 566 16.31 -17.69 13.28
C GLN A 566 15.42 -18.14 12.12
N TYR A 567 14.75 -19.29 12.23
CA TYR A 567 13.81 -19.77 11.19
C TYR A 567 12.56 -18.90 11.01
N LYS A 568 12.13 -18.18 12.06
CA LYS A 568 10.99 -17.25 11.99
C LYS A 568 11.31 -15.93 11.28
N PHE A 569 12.60 -15.59 11.13
CA PHE A 569 13.08 -14.39 10.45
C PHE A 569 13.46 -14.62 8.97
N LEU A 570 13.41 -15.86 8.47
CA LEU A 570 13.54 -16.11 7.03
C LEU A 570 12.23 -15.77 6.30
N PRO A 571 12.27 -15.09 5.14
CA PRO A 571 11.11 -14.87 4.28
C PRO A 571 10.38 -16.18 3.97
N SER A 572 9.06 -16.13 3.91
CA SER A 572 8.16 -17.29 3.74
C SER A 572 8.40 -18.14 2.48
N GLU A 573 9.20 -17.65 1.53
CA GLU A 573 9.48 -18.30 0.24
C GLU A 573 10.60 -19.35 0.29
N LEU A 574 11.32 -19.48 1.41
CA LEU A 574 12.34 -20.53 1.64
C LEU A 574 11.93 -21.59 2.65
N ARG A 575 10.64 -21.65 3.02
CA ARG A 575 10.10 -22.79 3.77
C ARG A 575 9.91 -23.95 2.80
N GLU A 576 10.88 -24.86 2.74
CA GLU A 576 10.58 -26.21 2.28
C GLU A 576 9.52 -26.78 3.23
N ASP A 577 8.29 -26.91 2.74
CA ASP A 577 7.25 -27.70 3.38
C ASP A 577 7.69 -29.17 3.34
N GLU A 578 8.33 -29.64 4.43
CA GLU A 578 8.43 -31.07 4.70
C GLU A 578 7.22 -31.52 5.52
N ASN A 579 6.34 -32.23 4.81
CA ASN A 579 5.40 -33.22 5.37
C ASN A 579 6.14 -34.34 6.10
#